data_AF-A0A0B3BZB3-F1
#
_entry.id   AF-A0A0B3BZB3-F1
#
_cell.length_a   1.000
_cell.length_b   1.000
_cell.length_c   1.000
_cell.angle_alpha   90.00
_cell.angle_beta   90.00
_cell.angle_gamma   90.00
#
_symmetry.space_group_name_H-M   'P 1'
#
loop_
_entity.id
_entity.type
_entity.pdbx_description
1 polymer ?
#
loop_
_entity_poly.entity_id
_entity_poly.type
_entity_poly.pdbx_seq_one_letter_code
_entity_poly.pdbx_strand_id
1 'polypeptide(L)'
;MKKNMGASVIVASSFLLSACHILGVDVPSIPELVQKNHWEGKPIDAAMVKWGQPLKAEKINNEITAYIWDFSRIRSITYEADSYAYYNTDRPGMTTGIVYDTKNVNVKCKLILQVDNQSKLITNYRLDKDYTRAGPCQHLFYGD
;
A
#
# COMPACT_ATOMS: atom_id res chain seq x y z
N MET A 1 8.89 36.80 -65.65
CA MET A 1 9.05 35.34 -65.42
C MET A 1 10.23 35.11 -64.48
N LYS A 2 9.98 34.64 -63.26
CA LYS A 2 10.69 33.56 -62.54
C LYS A 2 10.25 33.59 -61.08
N LYS A 3 9.43 32.61 -60.73
CA LYS A 3 9.02 32.25 -59.37
C LYS A 3 10.24 31.70 -58.64
N ASN A 4 10.51 32.16 -57.42
CA ASN A 4 11.32 31.41 -56.46
C ASN A 4 10.48 31.23 -55.20
N MET A 5 9.80 30.07 -55.15
CA MET A 5 9.11 29.54 -53.98
C MET A 5 10.18 29.10 -52.98
N GLY A 6 10.31 29.82 -51.86
CA GLY A 6 11.10 29.38 -50.72
C GLY A 6 10.38 28.21 -50.01
N ALA A 7 10.92 27.02 -50.14
CA ALA A 7 10.48 25.85 -49.40
C ALA A 7 10.99 25.95 -47.95
N SER A 8 10.11 26.33 -47.02
CA SER A 8 10.35 26.11 -45.59
C SER A 8 9.83 24.73 -45.23
N VAL A 9 10.73 23.76 -45.15
CA VAL A 9 10.45 22.44 -44.58
C VAL A 9 10.47 22.60 -43.06
N ILE A 10 9.30 22.63 -42.44
CA ILE A 10 9.17 22.53 -40.99
C ILE A 10 9.41 21.07 -40.63
N VAL A 11 10.63 20.75 -40.18
CA VAL A 11 10.93 19.46 -39.55
C VAL A 11 10.27 19.50 -38.18
N ALA A 12 9.03 19.01 -38.12
CA ALA A 12 8.34 18.73 -36.87
C ALA A 12 9.07 17.56 -36.19
N SER A 13 10.08 17.91 -35.38
CA SER A 13 10.79 16.98 -34.52
C SER A 13 9.78 16.34 -33.59
N SER A 14 9.38 15.13 -33.96
CA SER A 14 8.46 14.30 -33.19
C SER A 14 9.21 13.89 -31.94
N PHE A 15 8.99 14.62 -30.84
CA PHE A 15 9.38 14.18 -29.51
C PHE A 15 8.67 12.86 -29.24
N LEU A 16 9.37 11.77 -29.52
CA LEU A 16 9.08 10.46 -28.96
C LEU A 16 9.28 10.59 -27.46
N LEU A 17 8.20 10.93 -26.74
CA LEU A 17 8.07 10.66 -25.32
C LEU A 17 8.05 9.13 -25.16
N SER A 18 9.22 8.53 -25.25
CA SER A 18 9.53 7.23 -24.68
C SER A 18 9.40 7.37 -23.16
N ALA A 19 8.18 7.20 -22.65
CA ALA A 19 7.95 6.99 -21.23
C ALA A 19 8.32 5.55 -20.87
N CYS A 20 9.60 5.23 -20.97
CA CYS A 20 10.19 4.07 -20.32
C CYS A 20 10.84 4.57 -19.02
N HIS A 21 10.04 4.71 -17.97
CA HIS A 21 10.39 4.76 -16.54
C HIS A 21 9.03 4.45 -15.88
N ILE A 22 8.87 3.45 -15.02
CA ILE A 22 9.30 3.51 -13.63
C ILE A 22 9.78 2.12 -13.17
N LEU A 23 11.09 2.05 -12.94
CA LEU A 23 11.73 1.08 -12.06
C LEU A 23 11.07 1.12 -10.68
N GLY A 24 10.69 -0.05 -10.16
CA GLY A 24 10.34 -0.35 -8.76
C GLY A 24 10.24 0.83 -7.80
N VAL A 25 9.16 1.62 -7.90
CA VAL A 25 8.76 2.48 -6.78
C VAL A 25 8.17 1.53 -5.74
N ASP A 26 8.98 1.18 -4.76
CA ASP A 26 8.50 0.61 -3.51
C ASP A 26 7.50 1.62 -2.93
N VAL A 27 6.21 1.41 -3.20
CA VAL A 27 5.20 2.27 -2.61
C VAL A 27 5.20 1.96 -1.12
N PRO A 28 5.53 2.98 -0.30
CA PRO A 28 5.76 2.76 1.11
C PRO A 28 4.48 2.28 1.77
N SER A 29 4.64 1.32 2.67
CA SER A 29 3.53 0.76 3.42
C SER A 29 2.83 1.83 4.28
N ILE A 30 1.54 1.65 4.63
CA ILE A 30 0.87 2.60 5.55
C ILE A 30 1.66 2.81 6.86
N PRO A 31 2.30 1.80 7.47
CA PRO A 31 3.14 1.98 8.65
C PRO A 31 4.38 2.80 8.38
N GLU A 32 5.02 2.63 7.22
CA GLU A 32 6.16 3.47 6.83
C GLU A 32 5.73 4.92 6.63
N LEU A 33 4.60 5.14 5.96
CA LEU A 33 4.02 6.48 5.78
C LEU A 33 3.59 7.10 7.10
N VAL A 34 3.07 6.32 8.05
CA VAL A 34 2.63 6.83 9.34
C VAL A 34 3.81 7.15 10.25
N GLN A 35 4.82 6.28 10.33
CA GLN A 35 6.04 6.55 11.11
C GLN A 35 6.85 7.72 10.55
N LYS A 36 6.99 7.81 9.22
CA LYS A 36 7.83 8.84 8.59
C LYS A 36 7.22 10.25 8.64
N ASN A 37 5.89 10.35 8.73
CA ASN A 37 5.22 11.64 8.55
C ASN A 37 5.04 12.46 9.83
N HIS A 38 5.43 11.97 11.02
CA HIS A 38 5.29 12.68 12.31
C HIS A 38 3.94 13.42 12.43
N TRP A 39 2.85 12.66 12.63
CA TRP A 39 1.49 13.20 12.54
C TRP A 39 1.08 14.10 13.70
N GLU A 40 1.72 13.98 14.86
CA GLU A 40 1.45 14.84 16.00
C GLU A 40 1.72 16.32 15.66
N GLY A 41 0.83 17.21 16.12
CA GLY A 41 0.86 18.64 15.83
C GLY A 41 0.34 19.03 14.45
N LYS A 42 0.06 18.08 13.55
CA LYS A 42 -0.55 18.39 12.23
C LYS A 42 -2.07 18.55 12.35
N PRO A 43 -2.69 19.38 11.50
CA PRO A 43 -4.14 19.47 11.45
C PRO A 43 -4.74 18.17 10.89
N ILE A 44 -5.92 17.78 11.40
CA ILE A 44 -6.63 16.59 10.93
C ILE A 44 -6.96 16.63 9.43
N ASP A 45 -7.16 17.82 8.87
CA ASP A 45 -7.43 18.01 7.44
C ASP A 45 -6.28 17.50 6.57
N ALA A 46 -5.02 17.60 7.03
CA ALA A 46 -3.87 17.06 6.31
C ALA A 46 -3.95 15.53 6.19
N ALA A 47 -4.46 14.86 7.22
CA ALA A 47 -4.71 13.42 7.19
C ALA A 47 -5.88 13.06 6.26
N MET A 48 -6.95 13.86 6.25
CA MET A 48 -8.08 13.66 5.33
C MET A 48 -7.68 13.84 3.86
N VAL A 49 -6.83 14.82 3.55
CA VAL A 49 -6.26 14.99 2.20
C VAL A 49 -5.39 13.78 1.83
N LYS A 50 -4.65 13.23 2.79
CA LYS A 50 -3.72 12.11 2.52
C LYS A 50 -4.42 10.77 2.36
N TRP A 51 -5.46 10.48 3.15
CA TRP A 51 -6.08 9.15 3.24
C TRP A 51 -7.58 9.15 2.93
N GLY A 52 -8.15 10.29 2.54
CA GLY A 52 -9.59 10.43 2.36
C GLY A 52 -10.36 10.50 3.68
N GLN A 53 -11.67 10.33 3.60
CA GLN A 53 -12.54 10.37 4.77
C GLN A 53 -12.28 9.16 5.67
N PRO A 54 -12.28 9.35 7.01
CA PRO A 54 -12.19 8.23 7.95
C PRO A 54 -13.41 7.31 7.80
N LEU A 55 -13.25 6.03 8.14
CA LEU A 55 -14.39 5.12 8.28
C LEU A 55 -15.35 5.61 9.37
N LYS A 56 -14.79 6.08 10.48
CA LYS A 56 -15.57 6.68 11.57
C LYS A 56 -14.75 7.68 12.39
N ALA A 57 -15.47 8.58 13.06
CA ALA A 57 -14.95 9.44 14.11
C ALA A 57 -15.68 9.12 15.42
N GLU A 58 -14.94 8.89 16.50
CA GLU A 58 -15.45 8.46 17.79
C GLU A 58 -14.97 9.43 18.87
N LYS A 59 -15.90 10.09 19.58
CA LYS A 59 -15.56 10.95 20.71
C LYS A 59 -15.06 10.08 21.86
N ILE A 60 -13.79 10.23 22.23
CA ILE A 60 -13.22 9.55 23.41
C ILE A 60 -13.70 10.28 24.67
N ASN A 61 -13.65 11.61 24.64
CA ASN A 61 -14.16 12.50 25.68
C ASN A 61 -14.56 13.84 25.05
N ASN A 62 -14.83 14.87 25.88
CA ASN A 62 -15.22 16.19 25.39
C ASN A 62 -14.11 16.90 24.61
N GLU A 63 -12.85 16.57 24.88
CA GLU A 63 -11.67 17.25 24.35
C GLU A 63 -11.04 16.48 23.18
N ILE A 64 -11.22 15.15 23.11
CA ILE A 64 -10.52 14.30 22.15
C ILE A 64 -11.51 13.49 21.31
N THR A 65 -11.30 13.53 19.99
CA THR A 65 -11.96 12.66 19.03
C THR A 65 -10.94 11.74 18.36
N ALA A 66 -11.26 10.45 18.25
CA ALA A 66 -10.50 9.47 17.48
C ALA A 66 -11.05 9.34 16.07
N TYR A 67 -10.22 9.62 15.07
CA TYR A 67 -10.50 9.41 13.66
C TYR A 67 -9.87 8.09 13.21
N ILE A 68 -10.69 7.20 12.64
CA ILE A 68 -10.31 5.82 12.39
C ILE A 68 -10.42 5.53 10.89
N TRP A 69 -9.29 5.16 10.29
CA TRP A 69 -9.23 4.56 8.96
C TRP A 69 -9.03 3.07 9.10
N ASP A 70 -9.82 2.29 8.37
CA ASP A 70 -9.73 0.84 8.35
C ASP A 70 -9.24 0.39 6.97
N PHE A 71 -8.02 -0.13 6.95
CA PHE A 71 -7.37 -0.68 5.76
C PHE A 71 -7.27 -2.21 5.85
N SER A 72 -8.05 -2.84 6.73
CA SER A 72 -8.05 -4.28 6.90
C SER A 72 -8.54 -4.98 5.63
N ARG A 73 -7.90 -6.10 5.27
CA ARG A 73 -8.23 -6.85 4.05
C ARG A 73 -8.10 -8.34 4.26
N ILE A 74 -8.82 -9.11 3.44
CA ILE A 74 -8.61 -10.55 3.34
C ILE A 74 -7.42 -10.78 2.40
N ARG A 75 -6.43 -11.55 2.85
CA ARG A 75 -5.27 -11.95 2.08
C ARG A 75 -5.24 -13.47 1.96
N SER A 76 -5.04 -13.99 0.76
CA SER A 76 -4.70 -15.39 0.55
C SER A 76 -3.21 -15.61 0.86
N ILE A 77 -2.92 -16.55 1.75
CA ILE A 77 -1.54 -16.94 2.07
C ILE A 77 -1.35 -18.41 1.71
N THR A 78 -0.30 -18.69 0.94
CA THR A 78 0.14 -20.03 0.62
C THR A 78 1.11 -20.52 1.69
N TYR A 79 0.92 -21.73 2.17
CA TYR A 79 1.75 -22.36 3.17
C TYR A 79 2.03 -23.82 2.79
N GLU A 80 3.17 -24.34 3.21
CA GLU A 80 3.46 -25.76 3.10
C GLU A 80 2.51 -26.54 4.02
N ALA A 81 1.68 -27.38 3.42
CA ALA A 81 0.68 -28.17 4.11
C ALA A 81 1.17 -29.58 4.40
N ASP A 82 1.97 -30.15 3.50
CA ASP A 82 2.53 -31.48 3.63
C ASP A 82 3.78 -31.65 2.75
N SER A 83 4.50 -32.75 2.92
CA SER A 83 5.57 -33.19 2.03
C SER A 83 5.48 -34.70 1.82
N TYR A 84 5.84 -35.17 0.62
CA TYR A 84 5.84 -36.59 0.30
C TYR A 84 7.20 -37.04 -0.22
N ALA A 85 7.53 -38.30 0.05
CA ALA A 85 8.67 -38.98 -0.51
C ALA A 85 8.26 -40.41 -0.90
N TYR A 86 8.60 -40.85 -2.12
CA TYR A 86 8.40 -42.24 -2.52
C TYR A 86 9.57 -42.76 -3.36
N TYR A 87 9.77 -44.07 -3.30
CA TYR A 87 10.81 -44.77 -4.06
C TYR A 87 10.25 -45.18 -5.42
N ASN A 88 10.87 -44.73 -6.50
CA ASN A 88 10.42 -45.04 -7.86
C ASN A 88 11.10 -46.33 -8.35
N THR A 89 10.30 -47.36 -8.63
CA THR A 89 10.78 -48.66 -9.11
C THR A 89 11.14 -48.66 -10.60
N ASP A 90 10.59 -47.73 -11.38
CA ASP A 90 10.77 -47.64 -12.84
C ASP A 90 11.94 -46.74 -13.22
N ARG A 91 12.33 -45.80 -12.34
CA ARG A 91 13.54 -44.98 -12.44
C ARG A 91 14.25 -44.97 -11.09
N PRO A 92 15.41 -45.63 -10.96
CA PRO A 92 16.11 -45.73 -9.68
C PRO A 92 16.35 -44.33 -9.07
N GLY A 93 15.72 -44.06 -7.93
CA GLY A 93 15.82 -42.78 -7.25
C GLY A 93 14.67 -42.52 -6.27
N MET A 94 14.91 -41.59 -5.34
CA MET A 94 13.89 -41.07 -4.43
C MET A 94 13.24 -39.84 -5.06
N THR A 95 11.91 -39.84 -5.18
CA THR A 95 11.14 -38.65 -5.59
C THR A 95 10.56 -37.98 -4.36
N THR A 96 10.81 -36.68 -4.19
CA THR A 96 10.24 -35.87 -3.12
C THR A 96 9.41 -34.72 -3.70
N GLY A 97 8.36 -34.31 -2.99
CA GLY A 97 7.59 -33.12 -3.35
C GLY A 97 6.99 -32.44 -2.13
N ILE A 98 6.72 -31.15 -2.28
CA ILE A 98 6.06 -30.32 -1.25
C ILE A 98 4.63 -30.05 -1.72
N VAL A 99 3.67 -30.24 -0.82
CA VAL A 99 2.27 -29.90 -1.03
C VAL A 99 2.02 -28.55 -0.38
N TYR A 100 1.55 -27.60 -1.18
CA TYR A 100 1.15 -26.29 -0.71
C TYR A 100 -0.37 -26.20 -0.64
N ASP A 101 -0.87 -25.53 0.39
CA ASP A 101 -2.27 -25.16 0.52
C ASP A 101 -2.38 -23.64 0.66
N THR A 102 -3.58 -23.10 0.41
CA THR A 102 -3.87 -21.68 0.52
C THR A 102 -5.00 -21.44 1.49
N LYS A 103 -4.78 -20.54 2.44
CA LYS A 103 -5.85 -20.09 3.34
C LYS A 103 -6.08 -18.59 3.22
N ASN A 104 -7.34 -18.22 3.23
CA ASN A 104 -7.75 -16.82 3.32
C ASN A 104 -7.68 -16.39 4.77
N VAL A 105 -6.96 -15.31 5.01
CA VAL A 105 -6.80 -14.75 6.33
C VAL A 105 -7.17 -13.28 6.36
N ASN A 106 -7.91 -12.89 7.39
CA ASN A 106 -8.15 -11.48 7.63
C ASN A 106 -6.89 -10.85 8.24
N VAL A 107 -6.40 -9.81 7.59
CA VAL A 107 -5.25 -9.01 8.02
C VAL A 107 -5.78 -7.68 8.52
N LYS A 108 -5.62 -7.43 9.82
CA LYS A 108 -6.06 -6.19 10.45
C LYS A 108 -5.04 -5.07 10.26
N CYS A 109 -5.50 -3.93 9.76
CA CYS A 109 -4.72 -2.71 9.65
C CYS A 109 -5.61 -1.50 9.87
N LYS A 110 -5.57 -0.88 11.05
CA LYS A 110 -6.32 0.35 11.32
C LYS A 110 -5.39 1.46 11.74
N LEU A 111 -5.56 2.63 11.15
CA LEU A 111 -4.94 3.86 11.61
C LEU A 111 -5.92 4.63 12.48
N ILE A 112 -5.47 5.01 13.67
CA ILE A 112 -6.27 5.74 14.63
C ILE A 112 -5.50 7.01 14.99
N LEU A 113 -6.05 8.16 14.63
CA LEU A 113 -5.54 9.47 15.00
C LEU A 113 -6.40 10.06 16.10
N GLN A 114 -5.80 10.49 17.20
CA GLN A 114 -6.47 11.27 18.22
C GLN A 114 -6.27 12.74 17.93
N VAL A 115 -7.36 13.50 18.00
CA VAL A 115 -7.40 14.92 17.64
C VAL A 115 -8.00 15.69 18.79
N ASP A 116 -7.32 16.77 19.19
CA ASP A 116 -7.88 17.74 20.12
C ASP A 116 -8.99 18.55 19.42
N ASN A 117 -10.16 18.59 20.05
CA ASN A 117 -11.38 19.11 19.46
C ASN A 117 -11.34 20.63 19.30
N GLN A 118 -10.54 21.34 20.11
CA GLN A 118 -10.43 22.80 20.07
C GLN A 118 -9.45 23.25 18.99
N SER A 119 -8.22 22.75 19.05
CA SER A 119 -7.13 23.10 18.14
C SER A 119 -7.23 22.41 16.78
N LYS A 120 -8.01 21.31 16.69
CA LYS A 120 -8.10 20.43 15.51
C LYS A 120 -6.75 19.79 15.12
N LEU A 121 -5.80 19.75 16.06
CA LEU A 121 -4.49 19.16 15.86
C LEU A 121 -4.49 17.71 16.33
N ILE A 122 -3.75 16.88 15.61
CA ILE A 122 -3.48 15.50 15.98
C ILE A 122 -2.57 15.51 17.20
N THR A 123 -3.02 14.89 18.29
CA THR A 123 -2.28 14.81 19.55
C THR A 123 -1.58 13.49 19.75
N ASN A 124 -2.07 12.42 19.11
CA ASN A 124 -1.49 11.09 19.17
C ASN A 124 -1.92 10.28 17.94
N TYR A 125 -1.14 9.27 17.57
CA TYR A 125 -1.53 8.30 16.55
C TYR A 125 -1.11 6.89 16.95
N ARG A 126 -1.93 5.92 16.56
CA ARG A 126 -1.59 4.50 16.69
C ARG A 126 -2.01 3.73 15.46
N LEU A 127 -1.22 2.71 15.15
CA LEU A 127 -1.57 1.67 14.19
C LEU A 127 -1.97 0.41 14.95
N ASP A 128 -3.23 0.03 14.81
CA ASP A 128 -3.70 -1.27 15.26
C ASP A 128 -3.37 -2.29 14.17
N LYS A 129 -2.37 -3.13 14.46
CA LYS A 129 -1.81 -4.12 13.55
C LYS A 129 -1.91 -5.51 14.15
N ASP A 130 -2.16 -6.50 13.31
CA ASP A 130 -2.00 -7.90 13.71
C ASP A 130 -0.50 -8.23 13.83
N TYR A 131 -0.02 -8.43 15.06
CA TYR A 131 1.39 -8.75 15.34
C TYR A 131 1.79 -10.17 14.90
N THR A 132 0.82 -11.05 14.63
CA THR A 132 1.10 -12.46 14.34
C THR A 132 1.50 -12.73 12.88
N ARG A 133 1.35 -11.76 11.98
CA ARG A 133 1.71 -11.92 10.57
C ARG A 133 2.57 -10.76 10.10
N ALA A 134 3.69 -11.07 9.45
CA ALA A 134 4.55 -10.05 8.84
C ALA A 134 3.76 -9.23 7.79
N GLY A 135 3.93 -7.90 7.85
CA GLY A 135 3.41 -6.98 6.84
C GLY A 135 1.91 -6.69 6.83
N PRO A 136 1.22 -6.53 7.98
CA PRO A 136 -0.24 -6.41 8.02
C PRO A 136 -0.76 -5.13 7.34
N CYS A 137 0.14 -4.19 7.07
CA CYS A 137 -0.15 -2.98 6.30
C CYS A 137 0.92 -2.72 5.21
N GLN A 138 1.76 -3.72 4.89
CA GLN A 138 2.70 -3.67 3.77
C GLN A 138 1.94 -3.82 2.45
N HIS A 139 2.35 -3.10 1.41
CA HIS A 139 1.69 -3.08 0.09
C HIS A 139 0.26 -2.53 0.10
N LEU A 140 0.04 -1.43 0.83
CA LEU A 140 -1.17 -0.61 0.71
C LEU A 140 -0.80 0.60 -0.14
N PHE A 141 -1.13 0.50 -1.42
CA PHE A 141 -0.89 1.53 -2.42
C PHE A 141 -2.08 2.49 -2.43
N TYR A 142 -1.81 3.80 -2.50
CA TYR A 142 -2.85 4.80 -2.71
C TYR A 142 -3.29 4.76 -4.18
N GLY A 143 -4.58 4.48 -4.42
CA GLY A 143 -5.19 4.43 -5.75
C GLY A 143 -5.14 3.04 -6.39
N ASP A 144 -6.32 2.41 -6.50
CA ASP A 144 -6.64 1.61 -7.68
C ASP A 144 -7.15 2.56 -8.78
#